data_AF-A0A351F0H5-F1
#
_entry.id   AF-A0A351F0H5-F1
#
_cell.length_a   1.000
_cell.length_b   1.000
_cell.length_c   1.000
_cell.angle_alpha   90.00
_cell.angle_beta   90.00
_cell.angle_gamma   90.00
#
_symmetry.space_group_name_H-M   'P 1'
#
loop_
_entity.id
_entity.type
_entity.pdbx_description
1 polymer ?
#
loop_
_entity_poly.entity_id
_entity_poly.type
_entity_poly.pdbx_seq_one_letter_code
_entity_poly.pdbx_strand_id
1 'polypeptide(L)'
;MTQKNQQQLGKTLWHIADQLRGAMNADDFRDYMLSFLFLRYLSFNYEESAKKELGSDYPKLQENDKRIPLSVWYAANKADVPDFEKQMRRKVHYVIKPQHLWSNIAEMARTHHNDLLITLEDGLRYIENDSFESTFQGLFSEINLNSEKLGRNYTERNAKLCTIIQKIAEGIAGFSTDIDVLGDAYEYLIGQFAAGSGKKAGE
;
A
#
# COMPACT_ATOMS: atom_id res chain seq x y z
N MET A 1 -1.40 17.59 -13.17
CA MET A 1 -0.88 16.49 -14.01
C MET A 1 -1.90 16.18 -15.10
N THR A 2 -1.47 15.79 -16.30
CA THR A 2 -2.37 15.58 -17.46
C THR A 2 -3.02 14.20 -17.44
N GLN A 3 -4.24 14.11 -17.98
CA GLN A 3 -5.03 12.87 -18.24
C GLN A 3 -4.21 11.70 -18.83
N LYS A 4 -3.15 12.04 -19.58
CA LYS A 4 -2.19 11.10 -20.17
C LYS A 4 -1.37 10.32 -19.14
N ASN A 5 -1.02 10.91 -17.98
CA ASN A 5 -0.28 10.23 -16.92
C ASN A 5 -1.15 9.20 -16.19
N GLN A 6 -2.43 9.48 -16.01
CA GLN A 6 -3.39 8.60 -15.35
C GLN A 6 -3.67 7.35 -16.19
N GLN A 7 -3.91 7.53 -17.50
CA GLN A 7 -4.04 6.41 -18.44
C GLN A 7 -2.77 5.55 -18.50
N GLN A 8 -1.59 6.17 -18.40
CA GLN A 8 -0.32 5.45 -18.39
C GLN A 8 -0.16 4.63 -17.10
N LEU A 9 -0.50 5.18 -15.94
CA LEU A 9 -0.48 4.47 -14.66
C LEU A 9 -1.41 3.25 -14.70
N GLY A 10 -2.66 3.46 -15.14
CA GLY A 10 -3.62 2.37 -15.30
C GLY A 10 -3.15 1.26 -16.24
N LYS A 11 -2.54 1.61 -17.37
CA LYS A 11 -1.92 0.63 -18.30
C LYS A 11 -0.75 -0.13 -17.67
N THR A 12 0.12 0.56 -16.93
CA THR A 12 1.23 -0.07 -16.21
C THR A 12 0.71 -1.07 -15.18
N LEU A 13 -0.29 -0.68 -14.38
CA LEU A 13 -0.91 -1.53 -13.37
C LEU A 13 -1.60 -2.75 -13.99
N TRP A 14 -2.30 -2.56 -15.11
CA TRP A 14 -2.88 -3.66 -15.88
C TRP A 14 -1.82 -4.63 -16.43
N HIS A 15 -0.72 -4.11 -16.96
CA HIS A 15 0.38 -4.94 -17.46
C HIS A 15 1.00 -5.79 -16.35
N ILE A 16 1.23 -5.18 -15.18
CA ILE A 16 1.70 -5.89 -13.98
C ILE A 16 0.70 -6.99 -13.60
N ALA A 17 -0.60 -6.68 -13.62
CA ALA A 17 -1.64 -7.66 -13.32
C ALA A 17 -1.63 -8.84 -14.29
N ASP A 18 -1.52 -8.58 -15.60
CA ASP A 18 -1.47 -9.65 -16.60
C ASP A 18 -0.25 -10.56 -16.42
N GLN A 19 0.90 -9.99 -16.05
CA GLN A 19 2.13 -10.74 -15.80
C GLN A 19 2.10 -11.56 -14.51
N LEU A 20 1.47 -11.05 -13.45
CA LEU A 20 1.64 -11.60 -12.11
C LEU A 20 0.45 -12.40 -11.59
N ARG A 21 -0.75 -12.22 -12.16
CA ARG A 21 -1.97 -12.92 -11.72
C ARG A 21 -1.81 -14.44 -11.76
N GLY A 22 -1.06 -14.98 -12.72
CA GLY A 22 -0.84 -16.42 -12.84
C GLY A 22 -2.16 -17.20 -12.86
N ALA A 23 -2.39 -18.05 -11.86
CA ALA A 23 -3.62 -18.83 -11.69
C ALA A 23 -4.81 -18.03 -11.11
N MET A 24 -4.61 -16.78 -10.70
CA MET A 24 -5.67 -15.90 -10.22
C MET A 24 -6.46 -15.36 -11.40
N ASN A 25 -7.78 -15.26 -11.23
CA ASN A 25 -8.61 -14.55 -12.19
C ASN A 25 -8.29 -13.04 -12.11
N ALA A 26 -8.80 -12.27 -13.08
CA ALA A 26 -8.52 -10.83 -13.12
C ALA A 26 -9.14 -10.09 -11.93
N ASP A 27 -10.36 -10.47 -11.52
CA ASP A 27 -11.08 -9.81 -10.42
C ASP A 27 -10.38 -9.99 -9.07
N ASP A 28 -9.96 -11.21 -8.72
CA ASP A 28 -9.24 -11.46 -7.47
C ASP A 28 -7.96 -10.63 -7.44
N PHE A 29 -7.20 -10.59 -8.55
CA PHE A 29 -5.93 -9.85 -8.59
C PHE A 29 -6.15 -8.33 -8.54
N ARG A 30 -7.24 -7.82 -9.14
CA ARG A 30 -7.65 -6.42 -9.00
C ARG A 30 -7.71 -6.03 -7.53
N ASP A 31 -8.35 -6.83 -6.71
CA ASP A 31 -8.62 -6.45 -5.32
C ASP A 31 -7.30 -6.28 -4.54
N TYR A 32 -6.28 -7.12 -4.79
CA TYR A 32 -4.92 -6.90 -4.25
C TYR A 32 -4.31 -5.59 -4.74
N MET A 33 -4.39 -5.31 -6.05
CA MET A 33 -3.85 -4.08 -6.63
C MET A 33 -4.48 -2.85 -5.99
N LEU A 34 -5.81 -2.84 -5.87
CA LEU A 34 -6.56 -1.73 -5.28
C LEU A 34 -6.20 -1.55 -3.79
N SER A 35 -6.15 -2.63 -3.01
CA SER A 35 -5.75 -2.57 -1.59
C SER A 35 -4.33 -2.06 -1.41
N PHE A 36 -3.37 -2.48 -2.25
CA PHE A 36 -1.98 -2.03 -2.15
C PHE A 36 -1.79 -0.57 -2.59
N LEU A 37 -2.49 -0.13 -3.64
CA LEU A 37 -2.50 1.28 -4.02
C LEU A 37 -3.11 2.16 -2.93
N PHE A 38 -4.15 1.67 -2.28
CA PHE A 38 -4.78 2.36 -1.17
C PHE A 38 -3.86 2.42 0.07
N LEU A 39 -3.17 1.33 0.40
CA LEU A 39 -2.14 1.34 1.45
C LEU A 39 -1.02 2.34 1.14
N ARG A 40 -0.55 2.37 -0.11
CA ARG A 40 0.44 3.36 -0.57
C ARG A 40 -0.06 4.78 -0.37
N TYR A 41 -1.31 5.06 -0.76
CA TYR A 41 -1.93 6.37 -0.61
C TYR A 41 -1.95 6.83 0.85
N LEU A 42 -2.50 6.00 1.74
CA LEU A 42 -2.58 6.33 3.16
C LEU A 42 -1.19 6.53 3.77
N SER A 43 -0.24 5.66 3.43
CA SER A 43 1.13 5.73 3.93
C SER A 43 1.80 7.03 3.52
N PHE A 44 1.72 7.40 2.24
CA PHE A 44 2.32 8.63 1.72
C PHE A 44 1.72 9.88 2.37
N ASN A 45 0.39 9.95 2.46
CA ASN A 45 -0.29 11.10 3.08
C ASN A 45 0.06 11.22 4.57
N TYR A 46 0.17 10.09 5.28
CA TYR A 46 0.62 10.06 6.66
C TYR A 46 2.08 10.51 6.81
N GLU A 47 2.99 10.00 5.98
CA GLU A 47 4.42 10.38 6.00
C GLU A 47 4.61 11.87 5.71
N GLU A 48 3.92 12.42 4.71
CA GLU A 48 3.99 13.85 4.39
C GLU A 48 3.41 14.72 5.50
N SER A 49 2.35 14.26 6.17
CA SER A 49 1.76 14.97 7.30
C SER A 49 2.65 14.90 8.54
N ALA A 50 3.25 13.74 8.83
CA ALA A 50 4.24 13.55 9.88
C ALA A 50 5.47 14.43 9.67
N LYS A 51 5.93 14.53 8.42
CA LYS A 51 7.05 15.41 8.03
C LYS A 51 6.73 16.88 8.25
N LYS A 52 5.51 17.32 7.92
CA LYS A 52 5.05 18.69 8.19
C LYS A 52 4.91 18.96 9.69
N GLU A 53 4.43 17.98 10.45
CA GLU A 53 4.26 18.09 11.90
C GLU A 53 5.61 18.21 12.62
N LEU A 54 6.52 17.28 12.33
CA LEU A 54 7.81 17.19 13.00
C LEU A 54 8.77 18.28 12.51
N GLY A 55 8.55 18.84 11.32
CA GLY A 55 9.35 19.95 10.79
C GLY A 55 10.85 19.64 10.77
N SER A 56 11.63 20.36 11.57
CA SER A 56 13.08 20.14 11.71
C SER A 56 13.44 18.82 12.36
N ASP A 57 12.55 18.26 13.17
CA ASP A 57 12.80 17.03 13.94
C ASP A 57 12.57 15.79 13.09
N TYR A 58 11.97 15.94 11.90
CA TYR A 58 11.82 14.84 10.95
C TYR A 58 13.20 14.37 10.45
N PRO A 59 13.58 13.10 10.66
CA PRO A 59 14.93 12.64 10.33
C PRO A 59 15.26 12.80 8.85
N LYS A 60 16.48 13.27 8.56
CA LYS A 60 17.04 13.30 7.20
C LYS A 60 18.05 12.18 7.08
N LEU A 61 17.66 11.12 6.38
CA LEU A 61 18.52 9.98 6.16
C LEU A 61 19.40 10.20 4.93
N GLN A 62 20.56 9.55 4.92
CA GLN A 62 21.44 9.53 3.75
C GLN A 62 20.83 8.68 2.64
N GLU A 63 21.16 8.92 1.36
CA GLU A 63 20.54 8.21 0.22
C GLU A 63 20.69 6.67 0.27
N ASN A 64 21.74 6.18 0.94
CA ASN A 64 22.01 4.76 1.12
C ASN A 64 21.32 4.13 2.33
N ASP A 65 20.74 4.94 3.23
CA ASP A 65 20.00 4.45 4.39
C ASP A 65 18.56 4.13 3.98
N LYS A 66 18.23 2.84 3.94
CA LYS A 66 16.91 2.34 3.53
C LYS A 66 15.90 2.28 4.67
N ARG A 67 16.26 2.75 5.86
CA ARG A 67 15.28 2.89 6.95
C ARG A 67 14.26 3.96 6.59
N ILE A 68 13.13 3.89 7.26
CA ILE A 68 12.07 4.89 7.14
C ILE A 68 12.43 6.02 8.10
N PRO A 69 12.49 7.28 7.66
CA PRO A 69 12.80 8.41 8.54
C PRO A 69 11.90 8.43 9.79
N LEU A 70 10.61 8.15 9.63
CA LEU A 70 9.68 8.11 10.75
C LEU A 70 9.99 6.98 11.74
N SER A 71 10.51 5.83 11.29
CA SER A 71 10.89 4.75 12.23
C SER A 71 12.09 5.15 13.10
N VAL A 72 13.02 5.93 12.55
CA VAL A 72 14.15 6.49 13.30
C VAL A 72 13.66 7.47 14.36
N TRP A 73 12.70 8.34 14.01
CA TRP A 73 12.11 9.28 14.96
C TRP A 73 11.37 8.55 16.10
N TYR A 74 10.53 7.55 15.76
CA TYR A 74 9.82 6.73 16.74
C TYR A 74 10.77 6.04 17.73
N ALA A 75 11.88 5.52 17.23
CA ALA A 75 12.86 4.83 18.07
C ALA A 75 13.57 5.78 19.05
N ALA A 76 13.84 7.02 18.63
CA ALA A 76 14.53 8.03 19.42
C ALA A 76 13.60 8.76 20.42
N ASN A 77 12.31 8.90 20.12
CA ASN A 77 11.36 9.74 20.87
C ASN A 77 10.20 8.93 21.48
N LYS A 78 10.50 7.76 22.05
CA LYS A 78 9.47 6.82 22.56
C LYS A 78 8.48 7.44 23.55
N ALA A 79 8.92 8.42 24.34
CA ALA A 79 8.06 9.11 25.30
C ALA A 79 7.06 10.05 24.62
N ASP A 80 7.40 10.60 23.45
CA ASP A 80 6.59 11.59 22.73
C ASP A 80 5.68 10.95 21.67
N VAL A 81 5.96 9.70 21.28
CA VAL A 81 5.16 8.95 20.30
C VAL A 81 3.65 8.98 20.62
N PRO A 82 3.17 8.75 21.86
CA PRO A 82 1.74 8.76 22.15
C PRO A 82 1.07 10.13 21.87
N ASP A 83 1.72 11.22 22.24
CA ASP A 83 1.20 12.57 22.03
C ASP A 83 1.26 12.96 20.55
N PHE A 84 2.34 12.58 19.86
CA PHE A 84 2.45 12.73 18.41
C PHE A 84 1.33 11.96 17.68
N GLU A 85 1.09 10.69 18.03
CA GLU A 85 0.02 9.90 17.42
C GLU A 85 -1.36 10.51 17.66
N LYS A 86 -1.62 11.04 18.87
CA LYS A 86 -2.86 11.76 19.20
C LYS A 86 -3.02 13.02 18.35
N GLN A 87 -1.94 13.76 18.13
CA GLN A 87 -1.95 14.94 17.26
C GLN A 87 -2.21 14.56 15.80
N MET A 88 -1.58 13.49 15.32
CA MET A 88 -1.79 12.98 13.98
C MET A 88 -3.24 12.54 13.77
N ARG A 89 -3.87 11.84 14.72
CA ARG A 89 -5.31 11.49 14.63
C ARG A 89 -6.20 12.73 14.52
N ARG A 90 -5.88 13.82 15.20
CA ARG A 90 -6.64 15.07 15.09
C ARG A 90 -6.48 15.76 13.73
N LYS A 91 -5.31 15.64 13.10
CA LYS A 91 -4.99 16.35 11.85
C LYS A 91 -5.34 15.56 10.60
N VAL A 92 -5.06 14.26 10.60
CA VAL A 92 -5.24 13.38 9.43
C VAL A 92 -6.27 12.27 9.65
N HIS A 93 -6.85 12.15 10.85
CA HIS A 93 -7.88 11.16 11.22
C HIS A 93 -7.41 9.72 11.36
N TYR A 94 -6.12 9.44 11.13
CA TYR A 94 -5.56 8.11 11.30
C TYR A 94 -4.06 8.11 11.65
N VAL A 95 -3.55 6.96 12.10
CA VAL A 95 -2.12 6.72 12.38
C VAL A 95 -1.66 5.47 11.69
N ILE A 96 -0.56 5.52 10.94
CA ILE A 96 0.10 4.32 10.42
C ILE A 96 1.45 4.18 11.11
N LYS A 97 1.62 3.10 11.88
CA LYS A 97 2.90 2.84 12.53
C LYS A 97 3.99 2.61 11.49
N PRO A 98 5.26 2.97 11.76
CA PRO A 98 6.32 2.92 10.76
C PRO A 98 6.48 1.55 10.08
N GLN A 99 6.31 0.45 10.81
CA GLN A 99 6.39 -0.91 10.25
C GLN A 99 5.25 -1.28 9.28
N HIS A 100 4.14 -0.56 9.31
CA HIS A 100 2.97 -0.80 8.46
C HIS A 100 2.90 0.19 7.28
N LEU A 101 3.84 1.13 7.19
CA LEU A 101 3.94 2.04 6.05
C LEU A 101 4.31 1.28 4.77
N TRP A 102 3.76 1.72 3.65
CA TRP A 102 4.10 1.23 2.32
C TRP A 102 5.62 1.28 2.05
N SER A 103 6.32 2.32 2.53
CA SER A 103 7.78 2.42 2.42
C SER A 103 8.49 1.23 3.08
N ASN A 104 8.01 0.77 4.25
CA ASN A 104 8.49 -0.46 4.90
C ASN A 104 8.19 -1.69 4.05
N ILE A 105 6.91 -1.86 3.71
CA ILE A 105 6.41 -3.05 3.03
C ILE A 105 7.08 -3.24 1.66
N ALA A 106 7.29 -2.15 0.92
CA ALA A 106 8.00 -2.17 -0.35
C ALA A 106 9.48 -2.52 -0.20
N GLU A 107 10.16 -2.05 0.86
CA GLU A 107 11.55 -2.42 1.14
C GLU A 107 11.69 -3.89 1.57
N MET A 108 10.75 -4.38 2.38
CA MET A 108 10.65 -5.81 2.73
C MET A 108 10.43 -6.66 1.47
N ALA A 109 9.59 -6.21 0.54
CA ALA A 109 9.36 -6.88 -0.74
C ALA A 109 10.63 -6.92 -1.59
N ARG A 110 11.31 -5.78 -1.74
CA ARG A 110 12.57 -5.63 -2.50
C ARG A 110 13.69 -6.54 -1.98
N THR A 111 13.72 -6.75 -0.67
CA THR A 111 14.73 -7.60 0.00
C THR A 111 14.27 -9.05 0.16
N HIS A 112 13.07 -9.39 -0.32
CA HIS A 112 12.45 -10.71 -0.13
C HIS A 112 12.43 -11.15 1.34
N HIS A 113 12.08 -10.23 2.24
CA HIS A 113 12.04 -10.49 3.67
C HIS A 113 11.03 -11.61 4.01
N ASN A 114 11.41 -12.53 4.89
CA ASN A 114 10.58 -13.69 5.25
C ASN A 114 9.30 -13.31 6.01
N ASP A 115 9.32 -12.16 6.69
CA ASP A 115 8.21 -11.68 7.51
C ASP A 115 7.30 -10.67 6.79
N LEU A 116 7.40 -10.52 5.47
CA LEU A 116 6.57 -9.56 4.74
C LEU A 116 5.08 -9.88 4.89
N LEU A 117 4.68 -11.15 4.73
CA LEU A 117 3.28 -11.55 4.79
C LEU A 117 2.67 -11.23 6.16
N ILE A 118 3.33 -11.65 7.26
CA ILE A 118 2.81 -11.38 8.60
C ILE A 118 2.79 -9.87 8.91
N THR A 119 3.80 -9.11 8.47
CA THR A 119 3.86 -7.66 8.70
C THR A 119 2.75 -6.93 7.92
N LEU A 120 2.46 -7.39 6.71
CA LEU A 120 1.38 -6.88 5.89
C LEU A 120 0.01 -7.19 6.50
N GLU A 121 -0.24 -8.44 6.90
CA GLU A 121 -1.49 -8.84 7.57
C GLU A 121 -1.73 -8.03 8.85
N ASP A 122 -0.71 -7.90 9.69
CA ASP A 122 -0.78 -7.09 10.91
C ASP A 122 -1.04 -5.62 10.60
N GLY A 123 -0.44 -5.09 9.53
CA GLY A 123 -0.63 -3.71 9.10
C GLY A 123 -2.04 -3.42 8.61
N LEU A 124 -2.60 -4.28 7.76
CA LEU A 124 -3.97 -4.12 7.28
C LEU A 124 -4.97 -4.22 8.45
N ARG A 125 -4.77 -5.20 9.35
CA ARG A 125 -5.61 -5.36 10.55
C ARG A 125 -5.51 -4.16 11.48
N TYR A 126 -4.31 -3.62 11.69
CA TYR A 126 -4.10 -2.42 12.49
C TYR A 126 -4.80 -1.21 11.86
N ILE A 127 -4.73 -1.07 10.54
CA ILE A 127 -5.40 0.03 9.82
C ILE A 127 -6.91 -0.02 10.02
N GLU A 128 -7.53 -1.19 9.93
CA GLU A 128 -8.98 -1.33 10.11
C GLU A 128 -9.45 -1.07 11.54
N ASN A 129 -8.69 -1.57 12.52
CA ASN A 129 -9.16 -1.67 13.91
C ASN A 129 -8.66 -0.54 14.82
N ASP A 130 -7.44 -0.07 14.61
CA ASP A 130 -6.75 0.79 15.58
C ASP A 130 -6.30 2.13 14.99
N SER A 131 -6.17 2.23 13.66
CA SER A 131 -5.56 3.40 13.01
C SER A 131 -6.45 4.63 13.04
N PHE A 132 -7.77 4.46 12.94
CA PHE A 132 -8.75 5.55 12.95
C PHE A 132 -9.39 5.73 14.33
N GLU A 133 -10.10 6.84 14.57
CA GLU A 133 -10.90 7.02 15.81
C GLU A 133 -12.12 6.09 15.84
N SER A 134 -12.69 5.79 14.68
CA SER A 134 -13.76 4.80 14.49
C SER A 134 -13.24 3.62 13.68
N THR A 135 -13.63 2.40 14.04
CA THR A 135 -13.28 1.21 13.26
C THR A 135 -13.86 1.30 11.84
N PHE A 136 -13.02 1.08 10.83
CA PHE A 136 -13.44 0.96 9.43
C PHE A 136 -13.41 -0.52 9.04
N GLN A 137 -14.41 -1.27 9.51
CA GLN A 137 -14.52 -2.70 9.21
C GLN A 137 -14.70 -2.91 7.70
N GLY A 138 -13.91 -3.82 7.13
CA GLY A 138 -14.02 -4.23 5.73
C GLY A 138 -13.28 -3.34 4.73
N LEU A 139 -12.33 -2.52 5.18
CA LEU A 139 -11.53 -1.69 4.27
C LEU A 139 -10.61 -2.54 3.37
N PHE A 140 -10.17 -3.68 3.88
CA PHE A 140 -9.31 -4.65 3.18
C PHE A 140 -9.92 -6.06 3.15
N SER A 141 -11.22 -6.22 3.41
CA SER A 141 -11.89 -7.54 3.43
C SER A 141 -11.91 -8.25 2.09
N GLU A 142 -11.75 -7.52 0.99
CA GLU A 142 -11.75 -8.07 -0.36
C GLU A 142 -10.49 -8.89 -0.68
N ILE A 143 -9.40 -8.71 0.09
CA ILE A 143 -8.14 -9.42 -0.17
C ILE A 143 -7.91 -10.55 0.81
N ASN A 144 -7.51 -11.71 0.28
CA ASN A 144 -7.18 -12.89 1.07
C ASN A 144 -5.69 -13.23 0.94
N LEU A 145 -4.87 -12.65 1.80
CA LEU A 145 -3.42 -12.90 1.84
C LEU A 145 -3.03 -14.36 2.12
N ASN A 146 -3.99 -15.18 2.56
CA ASN A 146 -3.85 -16.63 2.79
C ASN A 146 -4.40 -17.51 1.66
N SER A 147 -4.76 -16.92 0.52
CA SER A 147 -5.27 -17.65 -0.64
C SER A 147 -4.28 -18.71 -1.14
N GLU A 148 -4.77 -19.91 -1.44
CA GLU A 148 -3.96 -20.96 -2.09
C GLU A 148 -3.46 -20.54 -3.48
N LYS A 149 -4.08 -19.52 -4.09
CA LYS A 149 -3.64 -18.94 -5.37
C LYS A 149 -2.34 -18.13 -5.24
N LEU A 150 -2.00 -17.68 -4.03
CA LEU A 150 -0.71 -17.05 -3.71
C LEU A 150 0.37 -18.09 -3.38
N GLY A 151 -0.01 -19.28 -2.93
CA GLY A 151 0.89 -20.35 -2.54
C GLY A 151 0.24 -21.33 -1.55
N ARG A 152 0.78 -22.54 -1.45
CA ARG A 152 0.25 -23.61 -0.59
C ARG A 152 0.68 -23.48 0.86
N ASN A 153 1.80 -22.82 1.12
CA ASN A 153 2.35 -22.58 2.45
C ASN A 153 2.78 -21.13 2.61
N TYR A 154 3.09 -20.76 3.85
CA TYR A 154 3.51 -19.39 4.20
C TYR A 154 4.68 -18.90 3.33
N THR A 155 5.72 -19.70 3.15
CA THR A 155 6.93 -19.33 2.39
C THR A 155 6.60 -18.99 0.94
N GLU A 156 5.79 -19.81 0.28
CA GLU A 156 5.35 -19.57 -1.11
C GLU A 156 4.51 -18.30 -1.22
N ARG A 157 3.54 -18.11 -0.31
CA ARG A 157 2.68 -16.91 -0.29
C ARG A 157 3.49 -15.65 -0.05
N ASN A 158 4.40 -15.67 0.92
CA ASN A 158 5.30 -14.56 1.23
C ASN A 158 6.16 -14.21 0.01
N ALA A 159 6.80 -15.19 -0.62
CA ALA A 159 7.62 -14.97 -1.81
C ALA A 159 6.82 -14.38 -2.99
N LYS A 160 5.59 -14.87 -3.20
CA LYS A 160 4.69 -14.35 -4.23
C LYS A 160 4.28 -12.90 -3.94
N LEU A 161 3.93 -12.58 -2.69
CA LEU A 161 3.58 -11.23 -2.27
C LEU A 161 4.76 -10.26 -2.38
N CYS A 162 5.98 -10.68 -2.00
CA CYS A 162 7.20 -9.89 -2.23
C CYS A 162 7.33 -9.54 -3.72
N THR A 163 7.16 -10.52 -4.61
CA THR A 163 7.25 -10.30 -6.06
C THR A 163 6.18 -9.31 -6.55
N ILE A 164 4.93 -9.49 -6.11
CA ILE A 164 3.80 -8.61 -6.49
C ILE A 164 4.06 -7.17 -6.03
N ILE A 165 4.31 -6.99 -4.74
CA ILE A 165 4.50 -5.66 -4.15
C ILE A 165 5.72 -4.96 -4.74
N GLN A 166 6.82 -5.69 -4.94
CA GLN A 166 8.01 -5.13 -5.58
C GLN A 166 7.68 -4.61 -7.00
N LYS A 167 6.99 -5.40 -7.82
CA LYS A 167 6.64 -4.99 -9.19
C LYS A 167 5.67 -3.83 -9.22
N ILE A 168 4.71 -3.80 -8.29
CA ILE A 168 3.81 -2.65 -8.10
C ILE A 168 4.64 -1.42 -7.76
N ALA A 169 5.52 -1.50 -6.75
CA ALA A 169 6.38 -0.40 -6.32
C ALA A 169 7.26 0.12 -7.46
N GLU A 170 7.91 -0.76 -8.22
CA GLU A 170 8.71 -0.42 -9.41
C GLU A 170 7.86 0.27 -10.48
N GLY A 171 6.68 -0.29 -10.79
CA GLY A 171 5.80 0.22 -11.83
C GLY A 171 5.20 1.58 -11.53
N ILE A 172 5.00 1.91 -10.25
CA ILE A 172 4.38 3.17 -9.84
C ILE A 172 5.37 4.22 -9.30
N ALA A 173 6.67 3.88 -9.20
CA ALA A 173 7.69 4.76 -8.63
C ALA A 173 7.78 6.14 -9.34
N GLY A 174 7.54 6.18 -10.65
CA GLY A 174 7.56 7.41 -11.45
C GLY A 174 6.28 8.23 -11.42
N PHE A 175 5.24 7.76 -10.72
CA PHE A 175 3.92 8.42 -10.69
C PHE A 175 3.70 9.12 -9.36
N SER A 176 3.16 10.34 -9.42
CA SER A 176 2.77 11.08 -8.22
C SER A 176 1.75 10.29 -7.40
N THR A 177 1.84 10.46 -6.08
CA THR A 177 0.90 9.92 -5.10
C THR A 177 -0.22 10.93 -4.79
N ASP A 178 -0.40 11.96 -5.63
CA ASP A 178 -1.51 12.90 -5.52
C ASP A 178 -2.86 12.19 -5.62
N ILE A 179 -3.83 12.66 -4.82
CA ILE A 179 -5.16 12.06 -4.69
C ILE A 179 -5.86 11.92 -6.05
N ASP A 180 -5.72 12.92 -6.92
CA ASP A 180 -6.31 12.93 -8.26
C ASP A 180 -5.65 11.93 -9.22
N VAL A 181 -4.37 11.61 -9.00
CA VAL A 181 -3.65 10.65 -9.87
C VAL A 181 -3.98 9.22 -9.46
N LEU A 182 -4.10 8.97 -8.16
CA LEU A 182 -4.45 7.66 -7.63
C LEU A 182 -5.94 7.34 -7.77
N GLY A 183 -6.83 8.31 -7.56
CA GLY A 183 -8.26 8.16 -7.78
C GLY A 183 -8.56 7.76 -9.23
N ASP A 184 -8.00 8.47 -10.20
CA ASP A 184 -8.24 8.18 -11.61
C ASP A 184 -7.59 6.85 -12.05
N ALA A 185 -6.46 6.46 -11.45
CA ALA A 185 -5.89 5.13 -11.66
C ALA A 185 -6.77 4.02 -11.07
N TYR A 186 -7.39 4.28 -9.92
CA TYR A 186 -8.34 3.39 -9.28
C TYR A 186 -9.59 3.19 -10.15
N GLU A 187 -10.18 4.29 -10.66
CA GLU A 187 -11.31 4.25 -11.59
C GLU A 187 -10.96 3.54 -12.90
N TYR A 188 -9.78 3.83 -13.47
CA TYR A 188 -9.32 3.15 -14.68
C TYR A 188 -9.17 1.64 -14.46
N LEU A 189 -8.59 1.22 -13.33
CA LEU A 189 -8.48 -0.20 -13.00
C LEU A 189 -9.86 -0.84 -12.89
N ILE A 190 -10.79 -0.23 -12.16
CA ILE A 190 -12.17 -0.72 -12.08
C ILE A 190 -12.78 -0.86 -13.49
N GLY A 191 -12.62 0.13 -14.36
CA GLY A 191 -13.11 0.11 -15.73
C GLY A 191 -12.48 -0.99 -16.59
N GLN A 192 -11.16 -1.20 -16.50
CA GLN A 192 -10.47 -2.26 -17.25
C GLN A 192 -10.84 -3.66 -16.77
N PHE A 193 -10.95 -3.86 -15.46
CA PHE A 193 -11.39 -5.15 -14.92
C PHE A 193 -12.88 -5.40 -15.22
N ALA A 194 -13.73 -4.38 -15.25
CA ALA A 194 -15.12 -4.50 -15.71
C ALA A 194 -15.21 -4.86 -17.21
N ALA A 195 -14.36 -4.27 -18.06
CA ALA A 195 -14.32 -4.58 -19.49
C ALA A 195 -13.68 -5.94 -19.80
N GLY A 196 -12.65 -6.34 -19.02
CA GLY A 196 -11.88 -7.57 -19.20
C GLY A 196 -12.49 -8.81 -18.53
N SER A 197 -13.38 -8.63 -17.55
CA SER A 197 -14.08 -9.74 -16.85
C SER A 197 -15.16 -10.42 -17.69
N GLY A 198 -15.43 -9.95 -18.91
CA GLY A 198 -16.26 -10.68 -19.86
C GLY A 198 -17.71 -10.89 -19.42
N LYS A 199 -18.21 -10.15 -18.42
CA LYS A 199 -19.65 -9.93 -18.30
C LYS A 199 -20.07 -8.96 -19.39
N LYS A 200 -20.31 -9.51 -20.59
CA LYS A 200 -21.38 -8.98 -21.44
C LYS A 200 -22.60 -8.95 -20.53
N ALA A 201 -22.94 -7.79 -20.01
CA ALA A 201 -24.26 -7.52 -19.48
C ALA A 201 -25.22 -7.69 -20.66
N GLY A 202 -25.68 -8.93 -20.85
CA GLY A 202 -26.89 -9.22 -21.60
C GLY A 202 -28.05 -9.02 -20.65
N GLU A 203 -28.96 -8.15 -21.09
CA GLU A 203 -30.38 -7.97 -20.71
C GLU A 203 -30.73 -7.78 -19.23
#